data_AF-A0A2N5IVN5-F1
#
_entry.id   AF-A0A2N5IVN5-F1
#
_cell.length_a   1.000
_cell.length_b   1.000
_cell.length_c   1.000
_cell.angle_alpha   90.00
_cell.angle_beta   90.00
_cell.angle_gamma   90.00
#
_symmetry.space_group_name_H-M   'P 1'
#
loop_
_entity.id
_entity.type
_entity.pdbx_description
1 polymer ?
#
loop_
_entity_poly.entity_id
_entity_poly.type
_entity_poly.pdbx_seq_one_letter_code
_entity_poly.pdbx_strand_id
1 'polypeptide(L)'
;MTTPTQLTHDLTSLRDLWRPLDQLATKTIHIGERADGGPACMSSAPMPLNLGAWQVVDDSASFARLLVRLLHLHPTRDMDGRDLLAGVLANRAHLDMLDAEVLAALAGEAHDLVERARLLLYPPEGTRMVGWCPQCVRELRCDEREIAGGYVPCPRCGRAWRIKDLHTLAMQRLHARGVKGTPAQLSRLLKPWGIDIKADTIKKWGQRGIIHPVAQDAGRPVYLIWDTWAAHTRLAGYERARRRRT
;
A
#
# COMPACT_ATOMS: atom_id res chain seq x y z
N MET A 1 0.39 -9.19 -26.04
CA MET A 1 -0.87 -9.84 -26.42
C MET A 1 -1.25 -10.74 -25.27
N THR A 2 -2.17 -10.29 -24.41
CA THR A 2 -2.69 -11.00 -23.24
C THR A 2 -3.67 -12.05 -23.76
N THR A 3 -3.43 -13.34 -23.49
CA THR A 3 -4.27 -14.44 -24.01
C THR A 3 -5.40 -14.78 -23.04
N PRO A 4 -6.53 -15.38 -23.48
CA PRO A 4 -7.63 -15.83 -22.61
C PRO A 4 -7.16 -16.72 -21.45
N THR A 5 -6.11 -17.52 -21.71
CA THR A 5 -5.42 -18.36 -20.72
C THR A 5 -4.79 -17.54 -19.59
N GLN A 6 -4.23 -16.37 -19.90
CA GLN A 6 -3.63 -15.48 -18.91
C GLN A 6 -4.68 -14.90 -17.96
N LEU A 7 -5.82 -14.42 -18.49
CA LEU A 7 -6.91 -13.92 -17.65
C LEU A 7 -7.40 -15.01 -16.67
N THR A 8 -7.62 -16.23 -17.16
CA THR A 8 -8.06 -17.34 -16.30
C THR A 8 -7.04 -17.65 -15.20
N HIS A 9 -5.75 -17.63 -15.54
CA HIS A 9 -4.66 -17.81 -14.56
C HIS A 9 -4.63 -16.70 -13.51
N ASP A 10 -4.77 -15.45 -13.93
CA ASP A 10 -4.75 -14.29 -13.02
C ASP A 10 -6.00 -14.26 -12.12
N LEU A 11 -7.19 -14.60 -12.64
CA LEU A 11 -8.41 -14.76 -11.83
C LEU A 11 -8.27 -15.87 -10.79
N THR A 12 -7.64 -16.99 -11.16
CA THR A 12 -7.34 -18.09 -10.24
C THR A 12 -6.38 -17.62 -9.14
N SER A 13 -5.31 -16.93 -9.53
CA SER A 13 -4.34 -16.35 -8.59
C SER A 13 -5.01 -15.35 -7.63
N LEU A 14 -5.87 -14.46 -8.14
CA LEU A 14 -6.55 -13.46 -7.34
C LEU A 14 -7.49 -14.07 -6.30
N ARG A 15 -8.24 -15.12 -6.70
CA ARG A 15 -9.10 -15.90 -5.79
C ARG A 15 -8.29 -16.55 -4.66
N ASP A 16 -7.13 -17.11 -4.98
CA ASP A 16 -6.30 -17.84 -4.02
C ASP A 16 -5.56 -16.89 -3.06
N LEU A 17 -5.13 -15.72 -3.55
CA LEU A 17 -4.51 -14.65 -2.75
C LEU A 17 -5.51 -13.87 -1.88
N TRP A 18 -6.83 -14.04 -2.11
CA TRP A 18 -7.87 -13.26 -1.44
C TRP A 18 -7.82 -13.35 0.09
N ARG A 19 -7.83 -14.57 0.65
CA ARG A 19 -7.85 -14.77 2.11
C ARG A 19 -6.62 -14.19 2.81
N PRO A 20 -5.38 -14.44 2.36
CA PRO A 20 -4.23 -13.82 3.00
C PRO A 20 -4.22 -12.29 2.84
N LEU A 21 -4.72 -11.75 1.72
CA LEU A 21 -4.87 -10.30 1.55
C LEU A 21 -5.91 -9.69 2.49
N ASP A 22 -7.07 -10.33 2.64
CA ASP A 22 -8.13 -9.87 3.52
C ASP A 22 -7.68 -9.90 4.98
N GLN A 23 -6.97 -10.97 5.40
CA GLN A 23 -6.32 -11.02 6.71
C GLN A 23 -5.28 -9.91 6.90
N LEU A 24 -4.52 -9.55 5.86
CA LEU A 24 -3.56 -8.45 5.91
C LEU A 24 -4.27 -7.09 6.00
N ALA A 25 -5.37 -6.91 5.28
CA ALA A 25 -6.19 -5.70 5.27
C ALA A 25 -6.89 -5.46 6.62
N THR A 26 -7.46 -6.53 7.20
CA THR A 26 -8.29 -6.51 8.40
C THR A 26 -7.50 -6.69 9.71
N LYS A 27 -6.17 -6.88 9.65
CA LYS A 27 -5.30 -7.13 10.81
C LYS A 27 -5.27 -5.96 11.82
N THR A 28 -6.31 -5.85 12.65
CA THR A 28 -6.22 -5.59 14.08
C THR A 28 -5.48 -6.76 14.73
N ILE A 29 -4.26 -6.56 15.22
CA ILE A 29 -3.64 -7.54 16.11
C ILE A 29 -4.37 -7.42 17.46
N HIS A 30 -5.24 -8.37 17.80
CA HIS A 30 -5.62 -8.60 19.19
C HIS A 30 -4.40 -9.16 19.93
N ILE A 31 -3.66 -8.31 20.65
CA ILE A 31 -2.75 -8.79 21.70
C ILE A 31 -3.59 -8.88 22.97
N GLY A 32 -4.00 -10.09 23.35
CA GLY A 32 -4.66 -10.28 24.64
C GLY A 32 -5.53 -11.52 24.77
N GLU A 33 -5.01 -12.71 24.47
CA GLU A 33 -5.41 -13.89 25.23
C GLU A 33 -4.14 -14.58 25.73
N ARG A 34 -3.69 -14.10 26.89
CA ARG A 34 -3.10 -14.98 27.89
C ARG A 34 -4.06 -14.96 29.07
N ALA A 35 -4.54 -16.14 29.42
CA ALA A 35 -5.22 -16.40 30.68
C ALA A 35 -4.34 -15.91 31.85
N ASP A 36 -5.03 -15.56 32.94
CA ASP A 36 -4.52 -15.28 34.28
C ASP A 36 -4.06 -13.84 34.60
N GLY A 37 -5.03 -13.06 35.09
CA GLY A 37 -4.88 -12.24 36.30
C GLY A 37 -4.31 -10.81 36.18
N GLY A 38 -5.16 -9.82 35.88
CA GLY A 38 -4.87 -8.40 36.13
C GLY A 38 -5.88 -7.42 35.52
N PRO A 39 -6.20 -6.26 36.14
CA PRO A 39 -7.38 -5.46 35.82
C PRO A 39 -7.34 -4.83 34.41
N ALA A 40 -8.43 -5.03 33.68
CA ALA A 40 -8.66 -4.51 32.34
C ALA A 40 -8.69 -2.97 32.33
N CYS A 41 -7.77 -2.38 31.56
CA CYS A 41 -7.93 -1.02 31.05
C CYS A 41 -7.27 -0.95 29.67
N MET A 42 -8.03 -1.29 28.63
CA MET A 42 -7.63 -1.13 27.24
C MET A 42 -8.81 -0.63 26.43
N SER A 43 -9.12 0.66 26.53
CA SER A 43 -9.65 1.38 25.37
C SER A 43 -8.50 1.59 24.38
N SER A 44 -8.06 0.50 23.75
CA SER A 44 -7.10 0.57 22.64
C SER A 44 -7.88 1.03 21.41
N ALA A 45 -7.75 2.32 21.07
CA ALA A 45 -8.15 2.81 19.76
C ALA A 45 -7.43 1.96 18.69
N PRO A 46 -8.16 1.36 17.73
CA PRO A 46 -7.58 0.46 16.75
C PRO A 46 -6.55 1.23 15.89
N MET A 47 -5.28 0.84 15.97
CA MET A 47 -4.28 1.26 14.97
C MET A 47 -4.46 0.42 13.69
N PRO A 48 -4.14 1.00 12.52
CA PRO A 48 -5.10 1.13 11.44
C PRO A 48 -4.91 0.04 10.38
N LEU A 49 -6.03 -0.39 9.80
CA LEU A 49 -6.20 -1.01 8.49
C LEU A 49 -4.93 -0.90 7.62
N ASN A 50 -4.39 -2.01 7.12
CA ASN A 50 -3.35 -1.92 6.10
C ASN A 50 -4.01 -1.37 4.82
N LEU A 51 -3.98 -0.04 4.66
CA LEU A 51 -4.70 0.68 3.60
C LEU A 51 -4.35 0.16 2.20
N GLY A 52 -3.10 -0.28 2.00
CA GLY A 52 -2.67 -0.88 0.73
C GLY A 52 -3.34 -2.23 0.48
N ALA A 53 -3.35 -3.11 1.48
CA ALA A 53 -4.02 -4.40 1.39
C ALA A 53 -5.54 -4.25 1.28
N TRP A 54 -6.15 -3.35 2.06
CA TRP A 54 -7.58 -3.05 1.96
C TRP A 54 -7.95 -2.54 0.58
N GLN A 55 -7.18 -1.62 0.00
CA GLN A 55 -7.44 -1.11 -1.34
C GLN A 55 -7.37 -2.23 -2.38
N VAL A 56 -6.39 -3.15 -2.28
CA VAL A 56 -6.31 -4.28 -3.22
C VAL A 56 -7.50 -5.24 -3.06
N VAL A 57 -7.97 -5.49 -1.84
CA VAL A 57 -9.18 -6.29 -1.59
C VAL A 57 -10.42 -5.62 -2.17
N ASP A 58 -10.60 -4.32 -1.96
CA ASP A 58 -11.75 -3.55 -2.47
C ASP A 58 -11.75 -3.43 -4.00
N ASP A 59 -10.59 -3.15 -4.60
CA ASP A 59 -10.42 -3.14 -6.05
C ASP A 59 -10.73 -4.52 -6.64
N SER A 60 -10.27 -5.60 -5.99
CA SER A 60 -10.54 -6.97 -6.43
C SER A 60 -12.02 -7.36 -6.31
N ALA A 61 -12.71 -6.91 -5.26
CA ALA A 61 -14.17 -7.08 -5.11
C ALA A 61 -14.93 -6.36 -6.23
N SER A 62 -14.53 -5.12 -6.51
CA SER A 62 -15.13 -4.29 -7.56
C SER A 62 -14.93 -4.92 -8.94
N PHE A 63 -13.73 -5.41 -9.21
CA PHE A 63 -13.39 -6.14 -10.43
C PHE A 63 -14.21 -7.43 -10.58
N ALA A 64 -14.35 -8.23 -9.50
CA ALA A 64 -15.18 -9.43 -9.53
C ALA A 64 -16.66 -9.12 -9.83
N ARG A 65 -17.20 -8.04 -9.26
CA ARG A 65 -18.57 -7.58 -9.55
C ARG A 65 -18.74 -7.10 -10.99
N LEU A 66 -17.73 -6.44 -11.55
CA LEU A 66 -17.72 -6.05 -12.97
C LEU A 66 -17.82 -7.29 -13.86
N LEU A 67 -16.98 -8.30 -13.62
CA LEU A 67 -16.99 -9.56 -14.37
C LEU A 67 -18.35 -10.25 -14.30
N VAL A 68 -18.93 -10.36 -13.10
CA VAL A 68 -20.26 -10.95 -12.90
C VAL A 68 -21.33 -10.23 -13.73
N ARG A 69 -21.28 -8.90 -13.81
CA ARG A 69 -22.23 -8.11 -14.64
C ARG A 69 -22.01 -8.33 -16.13
N LEU A 70 -20.75 -8.31 -16.59
CA LEU A 70 -20.40 -8.52 -17.99
C LEU A 70 -20.78 -9.92 -18.48
N LEU A 71 -20.69 -10.92 -17.60
CA LEU A 71 -21.02 -12.32 -17.90
C LEU A 71 -22.48 -12.67 -17.59
N HIS A 72 -23.30 -11.68 -17.19
CA HIS A 72 -24.70 -11.86 -16.84
C HIS A 72 -24.96 -12.97 -15.80
N LEU A 73 -24.05 -13.11 -14.83
CA LEU A 73 -24.19 -14.10 -13.76
C LEU A 73 -25.13 -13.57 -12.65
N HIS A 74 -25.79 -14.48 -11.94
CA HIS A 74 -26.74 -14.16 -10.88
C HIS A 74 -26.20 -14.63 -9.51
N PRO A 75 -25.34 -13.84 -8.85
CA PRO A 75 -24.81 -14.21 -7.54
C PRO A 75 -25.87 -14.06 -6.45
N THR A 76 -25.71 -14.81 -5.36
CA THR A 76 -26.50 -14.62 -4.14
C THR A 76 -25.94 -13.47 -3.30
N ARG A 77 -26.75 -12.91 -2.38
CA ARG A 77 -26.41 -11.70 -1.62
C ARG A 77 -25.28 -11.90 -0.59
N ASP A 78 -25.01 -13.14 -0.22
CA ASP A 78 -24.03 -13.57 0.76
C ASP A 78 -22.64 -13.82 0.17
N MET A 79 -22.49 -13.81 -1.17
CA MET A 79 -21.21 -14.06 -1.83
C MET A 79 -20.26 -12.87 -1.68
N ASP A 80 -19.07 -13.15 -1.13
CA ASP A 80 -17.98 -12.19 -1.09
C ASP A 80 -17.22 -12.14 -2.44
N GLY A 81 -16.26 -11.22 -2.58
CA GLY A 81 -15.52 -11.08 -3.84
C GLY A 81 -14.75 -12.35 -4.27
N ARG A 82 -14.31 -13.19 -3.33
CA ARG A 82 -13.68 -14.48 -3.64
C ARG A 82 -14.68 -15.45 -4.23
N ASP A 83 -15.88 -15.52 -3.66
CA ASP A 83 -16.95 -16.39 -4.15
C ASP A 83 -17.41 -15.95 -5.54
N LEU A 84 -17.48 -14.63 -5.79
CA LEU A 84 -17.76 -14.09 -7.12
C LEU A 84 -16.69 -14.50 -8.14
N LEU A 85 -15.39 -14.41 -7.79
CA LEU A 85 -14.30 -14.89 -8.65
C LEU A 85 -14.40 -16.40 -8.92
N ALA A 86 -14.78 -17.19 -7.92
CA ALA A 86 -15.02 -18.63 -8.10
C ALA A 86 -16.19 -18.90 -9.07
N GLY A 87 -17.28 -18.14 -8.96
CA GLY A 87 -18.41 -18.20 -9.90
C GLY A 87 -18.03 -17.83 -11.33
N VAL A 88 -17.22 -16.79 -11.51
CA VAL A 88 -16.68 -16.41 -12.83
C VAL A 88 -15.82 -17.53 -13.42
N LEU A 89 -14.92 -18.13 -12.63
CA LEU A 89 -14.06 -19.23 -13.08
C LEU A 89 -14.85 -20.50 -13.46
N ALA A 90 -15.95 -20.76 -12.76
CA ALA A 90 -16.87 -21.84 -13.11
C ALA A 90 -17.56 -21.62 -14.46
N ASN A 91 -17.82 -20.36 -14.82
CA ASN A 91 -18.47 -19.94 -16.06
C ASN A 91 -17.49 -19.33 -17.08
N ARG A 92 -16.21 -19.70 -17.02
CA ARG A 92 -15.14 -19.08 -17.82
C ARG A 92 -15.35 -19.15 -19.34
N ALA A 93 -16.15 -20.10 -19.83
CA ALA A 93 -16.49 -20.18 -21.25
C ALA A 93 -17.23 -18.92 -21.75
N HIS A 94 -17.92 -18.18 -20.87
CA HIS A 94 -18.57 -16.92 -21.23
C HIS A 94 -17.55 -15.78 -21.44
N LEU A 95 -16.32 -15.90 -20.92
CA LEU A 95 -15.25 -14.93 -21.19
C LEU A 95 -14.85 -14.95 -22.67
N ASP A 96 -14.90 -16.11 -23.31
CA ASP A 96 -14.57 -16.27 -24.73
C ASP A 96 -15.61 -15.62 -25.67
N MET A 97 -16.77 -15.23 -25.12
CA MET A 97 -17.82 -14.51 -25.85
C MET A 97 -17.66 -12.99 -25.82
N LEU A 98 -16.71 -12.48 -25.02
CA LEU A 98 -16.44 -11.05 -24.93
C LEU A 98 -15.60 -10.59 -26.13
N ASP A 99 -15.74 -9.32 -26.47
CA ASP A 99 -14.89 -8.68 -27.48
C ASP A 99 -13.40 -8.77 -27.09
N ALA A 100 -12.53 -8.92 -28.08
CA ALA A 100 -11.09 -9.10 -27.87
C ALA A 100 -10.43 -7.91 -27.16
N GLU A 101 -10.88 -6.68 -27.41
CA GLU A 101 -10.38 -5.48 -26.75
C GLU A 101 -10.79 -5.45 -25.27
N VAL A 102 -12.04 -5.80 -25.00
CA VAL A 102 -12.57 -5.93 -23.63
C VAL A 102 -11.81 -7.02 -22.87
N LEU A 103 -11.60 -8.17 -23.50
CA LEU A 103 -10.87 -9.28 -22.90
C LEU A 103 -9.42 -8.89 -22.57
N ALA A 104 -8.75 -8.18 -23.47
CA ALA A 104 -7.38 -7.70 -23.26
C ALA A 104 -7.30 -6.69 -22.10
N ALA A 105 -8.28 -5.79 -21.98
CA ALA A 105 -8.37 -4.83 -20.89
C ALA A 105 -8.57 -5.53 -19.54
N LEU A 106 -9.52 -6.47 -19.46
CA LEU A 106 -9.79 -7.27 -18.26
C LEU A 106 -8.55 -8.08 -17.85
N ALA A 107 -7.86 -8.68 -18.81
CA ALA A 107 -6.62 -9.42 -18.55
C ALA A 107 -5.52 -8.51 -17.99
N GLY A 108 -5.38 -7.29 -18.51
CA GLY A 108 -4.44 -6.31 -17.97
C GLY A 108 -4.77 -5.88 -16.53
N GLU A 109 -6.05 -5.66 -16.24
CA GLU A 109 -6.52 -5.28 -14.90
C GLU A 109 -6.35 -6.43 -13.89
N ALA A 110 -6.74 -7.65 -14.26
CA ALA A 110 -6.54 -8.84 -13.43
C ALA A 110 -5.06 -9.06 -13.10
N HIS A 111 -4.20 -8.97 -14.11
CA HIS A 111 -2.75 -9.07 -13.93
C HIS A 111 -2.22 -8.00 -12.98
N ASP A 112 -2.67 -6.76 -13.15
CA ASP A 112 -2.25 -5.65 -12.30
C ASP A 112 -2.67 -5.82 -10.83
N LEU A 113 -3.85 -6.38 -10.58
CA LEU A 113 -4.32 -6.71 -9.24
C LEU A 113 -3.52 -7.86 -8.61
N VAL A 114 -3.22 -8.91 -9.38
CA VAL A 114 -2.39 -10.04 -8.92
C VAL A 114 -0.98 -9.57 -8.55
N GLU A 115 -0.36 -8.73 -9.37
CA GLU A 115 0.99 -8.23 -9.07
C GLU A 115 0.99 -7.34 -7.82
N ARG A 116 -0.02 -6.48 -7.65
CA ARG A 116 -0.18 -5.69 -6.41
C ARG A 116 -0.39 -6.60 -5.20
N ALA A 117 -1.23 -7.62 -5.33
CA ALA A 117 -1.49 -8.60 -4.28
C ALA A 117 -0.22 -9.33 -3.84
N ARG A 118 0.55 -9.83 -4.82
CA ARG A 118 1.82 -10.53 -4.59
C ARG A 118 2.85 -9.64 -3.91
N LEU A 119 3.00 -8.39 -4.33
CA LEU A 119 3.96 -7.47 -3.70
C LEU A 119 3.65 -7.16 -2.24
N LEU A 120 2.37 -7.17 -1.86
CA LEU A 120 1.94 -6.98 -0.47
C LEU A 120 2.15 -8.22 0.38
N LEU A 121 1.91 -9.41 -0.17
CA LEU A 121 2.01 -10.68 0.56
C LEU A 121 3.43 -11.25 0.59
N TYR A 122 4.14 -11.12 -0.52
CA TYR A 122 5.46 -11.68 -0.80
C TYR A 122 6.36 -10.59 -1.39
N PRO A 123 6.70 -9.56 -0.61
CA PRO A 123 7.62 -8.55 -1.07
C PRO A 123 8.96 -9.21 -1.47
N PRO A 124 9.52 -8.92 -2.66
CA PRO A 124 10.80 -9.50 -3.06
C PRO A 124 11.88 -9.18 -2.03
N GLU A 125 12.66 -10.19 -1.64
CA GLU A 125 13.72 -10.02 -0.64
C GLU A 125 14.70 -8.93 -1.06
N GLY A 126 15.16 -8.13 -0.09
CA GLY A 126 16.07 -7.02 -0.35
C GLY A 126 15.44 -5.80 -1.04
N THR A 127 14.16 -5.85 -1.43
CA THR A 127 13.47 -4.69 -2.04
C THR A 127 12.59 -3.92 -1.06
N ARG A 128 12.53 -2.60 -1.23
CA ARG A 128 11.73 -1.68 -0.42
C ARG A 128 10.82 -0.84 -1.31
N MET A 129 9.62 -0.52 -0.84
CA MET A 129 8.72 0.38 -1.56
C MET A 129 9.28 1.81 -1.57
N VAL A 130 9.36 2.40 -2.77
CA VAL A 130 9.84 3.78 -2.99
C VAL A 130 8.72 4.72 -3.46
N GLY A 131 7.52 4.21 -3.68
CA GLY A 131 6.31 5.01 -3.94
C GLY A 131 5.47 4.46 -5.09
N TRP A 132 4.65 5.31 -5.70
CA TRP A 132 3.79 4.92 -6.82
C TRP A 132 4.20 5.66 -8.09
N CYS A 133 4.17 4.96 -9.22
CA CYS A 133 4.39 5.54 -10.53
C CYS A 133 3.41 6.70 -10.77
N PRO A 134 3.88 7.91 -11.09
CA PRO A 134 3.02 9.06 -11.37
C PRO A 134 2.11 8.86 -12.58
N GLN A 135 2.52 8.02 -13.54
CA GLN A 135 1.80 7.80 -14.80
C GLN A 135 0.76 6.70 -14.71
N CYS A 136 1.10 5.55 -14.10
CA CYS A 136 0.23 4.37 -14.09
C CYS A 136 -0.14 3.89 -12.68
N VAL A 137 0.26 4.62 -11.64
CA VAL A 137 -0.09 4.40 -10.22
C VAL A 137 0.38 3.04 -9.66
N ARG A 138 1.20 2.29 -10.42
CA ARG A 138 1.83 1.04 -9.96
C ARG A 138 2.80 1.32 -8.80
N GLU A 139 2.75 0.49 -7.76
CA GLU A 139 3.76 0.50 -6.69
C GLU A 139 5.15 0.23 -7.28
N LEU A 140 6.12 1.06 -6.92
CA LEU A 140 7.50 0.97 -7.31
C LEU A 140 8.31 0.52 -6.10
N ARG A 141 9.16 -0.48 -6.32
CA ARG A 141 10.06 -1.04 -5.31
C ARG A 141 11.47 -1.05 -5.86
N CYS A 142 12.44 -0.91 -4.97
CA CYS A 142 13.85 -0.89 -5.30
C CYS A 142 14.66 -1.78 -4.37
N ASP A 143 15.67 -2.44 -4.91
CA ASP A 143 16.76 -3.00 -4.10
C ASP A 143 17.72 -1.90 -3.59
N GLU A 144 18.68 -2.26 -2.73
CA GLU A 144 19.65 -1.29 -2.19
C GLU A 144 20.54 -0.64 -3.28
N ARG A 145 20.80 -1.33 -4.39
CA ARG A 145 21.61 -0.81 -5.49
C ARG A 145 20.83 0.22 -6.30
N GLU A 146 19.56 -0.04 -6.59
CA GLU A 146 18.65 0.90 -7.25
C GLU A 146 18.40 2.14 -6.39
N ILE A 147 18.26 1.95 -5.07
CA ILE A 147 18.18 3.07 -4.12
C ILE A 147 19.45 3.92 -4.19
N ALA A 148 20.63 3.30 -4.24
CA ALA A 148 21.90 4.02 -4.38
C ALA A 148 22.02 4.75 -5.74
N GLY A 149 21.50 4.16 -6.81
CA GLY A 149 21.41 4.79 -8.14
C GLY A 149 20.43 5.96 -8.20
N GLY A 150 19.42 5.99 -7.33
CA GLY A 150 18.48 7.12 -7.17
C GLY A 150 17.36 7.18 -8.20
N TYR A 151 17.27 6.18 -9.10
CA TYR A 151 16.21 6.06 -10.11
C TYR A 151 15.60 4.66 -10.09
N VAL A 152 14.33 4.57 -10.45
CA VAL A 152 13.59 3.33 -10.56
C VAL A 152 12.80 3.28 -11.87
N PRO A 153 12.97 2.26 -12.72
CA PRO A 153 12.10 2.05 -13.87
C PRO A 153 10.74 1.54 -13.41
N CYS A 154 9.66 2.09 -13.97
CA CYS A 154 8.35 1.50 -13.78
C CYS A 154 8.23 0.23 -14.65
N PRO A 155 7.92 -0.94 -14.08
CA PRO A 155 7.82 -2.19 -14.85
C PRO A 155 6.64 -2.18 -15.84
N ARG A 156 5.65 -1.29 -15.63
CA ARG A 156 4.46 -1.19 -16.48
C ARG A 156 4.63 -0.20 -17.63
N CYS A 157 5.03 1.04 -17.34
CA CYS A 157 5.15 2.08 -18.38
C CYS A 157 6.58 2.26 -18.92
N GLY A 158 7.57 1.53 -18.37
CA GLY A 158 8.98 1.61 -18.77
C GLY A 158 9.69 2.91 -18.36
N ARG A 159 8.96 3.92 -17.87
CA ARG A 159 9.54 5.22 -17.52
C ARG A 159 10.35 5.14 -16.24
N ALA A 160 11.58 5.66 -16.28
CA ALA A 160 12.43 5.82 -15.11
C ALA A 160 12.06 7.07 -14.31
N TRP A 161 11.92 6.92 -12.99
CA TRP A 161 11.58 7.98 -12.06
C TRP A 161 12.67 8.17 -11.02
N ARG A 162 12.96 9.42 -10.67
CA ARG A 162 13.84 9.72 -9.53
C ARG A 162 13.12 9.34 -8.24
N ILE A 163 13.77 8.52 -7.41
CA ILE A 163 13.21 8.05 -6.13
C ILE A 163 12.84 9.23 -5.22
N LYS A 164 13.65 10.30 -5.22
CA LYS A 164 13.36 11.51 -4.45
C LYS A 164 12.06 12.19 -4.87
N ASP A 165 11.76 12.21 -6.16
CA ASP A 165 10.56 12.85 -6.71
C ASP A 165 9.32 11.99 -6.38
N LEU A 166 9.45 10.66 -6.44
CA LEU A 166 8.42 9.72 -6.00
C LEU A 166 8.06 9.90 -4.53
N HIS A 167 9.06 9.97 -3.64
CA HIS A 167 8.83 10.25 -2.22
C HIS A 167 8.16 11.61 -2.02
N THR A 168 8.57 12.63 -2.77
CA THR A 168 7.96 13.96 -2.68
C THR A 168 6.48 13.92 -3.07
N LEU A 169 6.15 13.28 -4.19
CA LEU A 169 4.77 13.13 -4.67
C LEU A 169 3.91 12.31 -3.71
N ALA A 170 4.44 11.22 -3.16
CA ALA A 170 3.73 10.42 -2.16
C ALA A 170 3.43 11.24 -0.90
N MET A 171 4.40 12.02 -0.41
CA MET A 171 4.21 12.86 0.77
C MET A 171 3.24 14.02 0.50
N GLN A 172 3.23 14.59 -0.71
CA GLN A 172 2.23 15.59 -1.12
C GLN A 172 0.82 15.00 -1.12
N ARG A 173 0.64 13.76 -1.59
CA ARG A 173 -0.66 13.07 -1.55
C ARG A 173 -1.12 12.80 -0.13
N LEU A 174 -0.23 12.34 0.75
CA LEU A 174 -0.55 12.12 2.16
C LEU A 174 -0.85 13.44 2.89
N HIS A 175 -0.16 14.53 2.53
CA HIS A 175 -0.46 15.87 3.02
C HIS A 175 -1.84 16.36 2.59
N ALA A 176 -2.18 16.24 1.30
CA ALA A 176 -3.49 16.62 0.77
C ALA A 176 -4.65 15.86 1.46
N ARG A 177 -4.39 14.63 1.91
CA ARG A 177 -5.35 13.82 2.69
C ARG A 177 -5.34 14.11 4.19
N GLY A 178 -4.54 15.07 4.65
CA GLY A 178 -4.49 15.48 6.06
C GLY A 178 -3.90 14.41 7.00
N VAL A 179 -3.05 13.51 6.49
CA VAL A 179 -2.48 12.43 7.29
C VAL A 179 -1.61 13.01 8.41
N LYS A 180 -1.96 12.64 9.64
CA LYS A 180 -1.33 13.11 10.87
C LYS A 180 -1.22 11.96 11.87
N GLY A 181 -0.30 12.07 12.81
CA GLY A 181 -0.13 11.07 13.84
C GLY A 181 0.83 11.50 14.94
N THR A 182 0.85 10.73 16.01
CA THR A 182 1.87 10.81 17.04
C THR A 182 3.23 10.41 16.48
N PRO A 183 4.35 10.81 17.12
CA PRO A 183 5.70 10.41 16.71
C PRO A 183 5.89 8.91 16.46
N ALA A 184 5.27 8.05 17.28
CA ALA A 184 5.35 6.61 17.12
C ALA A 184 4.59 6.11 15.88
N GLN A 185 3.40 6.66 15.63
CA GLN A 185 2.61 6.34 14.44
C GLN A 185 3.34 6.79 13.17
N LEU A 186 3.86 8.02 13.14
CA LEU A 186 4.57 8.57 11.98
C LEU A 186 5.87 7.80 11.66
N SER A 187 6.64 7.45 12.69
CA SER A 187 7.85 6.63 12.54
C SER A 187 7.54 5.27 11.89
N ARG A 188 6.47 4.59 12.35
CA ARG A 188 6.03 3.31 11.77
C ARG A 188 5.48 3.48 10.36
N LEU A 189 4.74 4.55 10.10
CA LEU A 189 4.13 4.83 8.80
C LEU A 189 5.18 5.12 7.72
N LEU A 190 6.28 5.80 8.07
CA LEU A 190 7.35 6.16 7.15
C LEU A 190 8.37 5.03 6.91
N LYS A 191 8.47 4.06 7.82
CA LYS A 191 9.44 2.96 7.71
C LYS A 191 9.30 2.11 6.43
N PRO A 192 8.10 1.72 5.95
CA PRO A 192 7.94 0.99 4.69
C PRO A 192 8.47 1.74 3.46
N TRP A 193 8.55 3.06 3.54
CA TRP A 193 9.05 3.96 2.50
C TRP A 193 10.58 4.11 2.50
N GLY A 194 11.28 3.33 3.34
CA GLY A 194 12.72 3.48 3.56
C GLY A 194 13.12 4.77 4.29
N ILE A 195 12.15 5.51 4.85
CA ILE A 195 12.37 6.73 5.61
C ILE A 195 12.42 6.36 7.09
N ASP A 196 13.63 6.03 7.56
CA ASP A 196 13.84 5.63 8.95
C ASP A 196 14.05 6.84 9.87
N ILE A 197 12.95 7.32 10.45
CA ILE A 197 12.96 8.39 11.45
C ILE A 197 12.50 7.80 12.79
N LYS A 198 13.38 7.82 13.79
CA LYS A 198 13.03 7.37 15.15
C LYS A 198 11.96 8.31 15.74
N ALA A 199 10.98 7.73 16.43
CA ALA A 199 9.95 8.51 17.13
C ALA A 199 10.54 9.55 18.10
N ASP A 200 11.66 9.22 18.75
CA ASP A 200 12.35 10.14 19.65
C ASP A 200 12.95 11.35 18.92
N THR A 201 13.40 11.16 17.68
CA THR A 201 13.86 12.26 16.82
C THR A 201 12.72 13.23 16.52
N ILE A 202 11.53 12.72 16.18
CA ILE A 202 10.35 13.53 15.91
C ILE A 202 9.93 14.30 17.18
N LYS A 203 9.96 13.66 18.36
CA LYS A 203 9.70 14.33 19.64
C LYS A 203 10.67 15.49 19.87
N LYS A 204 11.96 15.27 19.66
CA LYS A 204 13.00 16.30 19.79
C LYS A 204 12.81 17.43 18.79
N TRP A 205 12.36 17.16 17.57
CA TRP A 205 12.01 18.21 16.61
C TRP A 205 10.84 19.07 17.08
N GLY A 206 9.81 18.45 17.66
CA GLY A 206 8.71 19.18 18.30
C GLY A 206 9.18 20.07 19.45
N GLN A 207 9.99 19.52 20.37
CA GLN A 207 10.56 20.27 21.50
C GLN A 207 11.44 21.44 21.06
N ARG A 208 12.15 21.30 19.94
CA ARG A 208 13.02 22.33 19.36
C ARG A 208 12.28 23.33 18.46
N GLY A 209 10.97 23.19 18.28
CA GLY A 209 10.18 24.05 17.40
C GLY A 209 10.49 23.89 15.91
N ILE A 210 11.09 22.76 15.49
CA ILE A 210 11.36 22.47 14.08
C ILE A 210 10.08 22.03 13.36
N ILE A 211 9.19 21.35 14.07
CA ILE A 211 7.85 20.97 13.64
C ILE A 211 6.86 21.38 14.74
N HIS A 212 5.63 21.72 14.37
CA HIS A 212 4.61 22.17 15.32
C HIS A 212 3.47 21.13 15.44
N PRO A 213 2.97 20.87 16.65
CA PRO A 213 1.83 19.98 16.83
C PRO A 213 0.57 20.64 16.27
N VAL A 214 -0.24 19.87 15.55
CA VAL A 214 -1.52 20.30 14.99
C VAL A 214 -2.72 19.84 15.82
N ALA A 215 -2.50 18.89 16.73
CA ALA A 215 -3.50 18.37 17.66
C ALA A 215 -2.82 17.65 18.83
N GLN A 216 -3.63 17.14 19.76
CA GLN A 216 -3.21 16.20 20.79
C GLN A 216 -4.08 14.93 20.74
N ASP A 217 -3.46 13.78 21.00
CA ASP A 217 -4.11 12.47 21.11
C ASP A 217 -3.69 11.82 22.42
N ALA A 218 -4.62 11.64 23.35
CA ALA A 218 -4.37 11.14 24.71
C ALA A 218 -3.17 11.83 25.41
N GLY A 219 -3.11 13.17 25.33
CA GLY A 219 -2.02 13.98 25.90
C GLY A 219 -0.69 13.93 25.13
N ARG A 220 -0.63 13.22 23.99
CA ARG A 220 0.55 13.15 23.13
C ARG A 220 0.39 14.12 21.96
N PRO A 221 1.45 14.86 21.57
CA PRO A 221 1.39 15.76 20.43
C PRO A 221 1.23 14.99 19.12
N VAL A 222 0.36 15.49 18.25
CA VAL A 222 0.10 14.98 16.90
C VAL A 222 0.70 15.94 15.88
N TYR A 223 1.46 15.40 14.93
CA TYR A 223 2.14 16.16 13.89
C TYR A 223 1.64 15.76 12.51
N LEU A 224 1.78 16.67 11.54
CA LEU A 224 1.56 16.34 10.13
C LEU A 224 2.71 15.48 9.61
N ILE A 225 2.37 14.52 8.74
CA ILE A 225 3.37 13.70 8.06
C ILE A 225 4.31 14.54 7.20
N TRP A 226 3.78 15.59 6.56
CA TRP A 226 4.54 16.48 5.68
C TRP A 226 5.63 17.22 6.44
N ASP A 227 5.30 17.83 7.58
CA ASP A 227 6.27 18.59 8.38
C ASP A 227 7.39 17.70 8.89
N THR A 228 7.04 16.48 9.30
CA THR A 228 8.00 15.46 9.75
C THR A 228 8.95 15.06 8.61
N TRP A 229 8.42 14.81 7.41
CA TRP A 229 9.22 14.47 6.24
C TRP A 229 10.06 15.65 5.72
N ALA A 230 9.51 16.86 5.73
CA ALA A 230 10.20 18.09 5.33
C ALA A 230 11.37 18.40 6.28
N ALA A 231 11.17 18.23 7.60
CA ALA A 231 12.24 18.36 8.59
C ALA A 231 13.36 17.34 8.34
N HIS A 232 13.01 16.07 8.10
CA HIS A 232 13.98 15.03 7.78
C HIS A 232 14.79 15.35 6.52
N THR A 233 14.13 15.75 5.43
CA THR A 233 14.80 16.03 4.16
C THR A 233 15.69 17.28 4.22
N ARG A 234 15.27 18.33 4.94
CA ARG A 234 16.10 19.52 5.21
C ARG A 234 17.36 19.18 6.00
N LEU A 235 17.22 18.41 7.09
CA LEU A 235 18.33 18.05 7.97
C LEU A 235 19.30 17.06 7.30
N ALA A 236 18.80 16.08 6.55
CA ALA A 236 19.62 15.15 5.77
C ALA A 236 20.44 15.89 4.68
N GLY A 237 19.88 16.97 4.11
CA GLY A 237 20.62 17.85 3.19
C GLY A 237 21.75 18.60 3.90
N TYR A 238 21.50 19.09 5.12
CA TYR A 238 22.47 19.83 5.94
C TYR A 238 23.67 18.95 6.35
N GLU A 239 23.43 17.71 6.79
CA GLU A 239 24.50 16.77 7.16
C GLU A 239 25.38 16.38 5.96
N ARG A 240 24.79 16.19 4.78
CA ARG A 240 25.56 15.93 3.54
C ARG A 240 26.40 17.14 3.12
N ALA A 241 25.87 18.35 3.23
CA ALA A 241 26.61 19.58 2.92
C ALA A 241 27.80 19.78 3.88
N ARG A 242 27.64 19.40 5.16
CA ARG A 242 28.72 19.46 6.16
C ARG A 242 29.84 18.46 5.85
N ARG A 243 29.51 17.21 5.49
CA ARG A 243 30.50 16.16 5.17
C ARG A 243 31.28 16.41 3.87
N ARG A 244 30.77 17.22 2.93
CA ARG A 244 31.50 17.61 1.71
C ARG A 244 32.48 18.76 1.90
N ARG A 245 32.47 19.42 3.07
CA ARG A 245 33.36 20.55 3.40
C ARG A 245 34.55 20.16 4.29
N THR A 246 34.60 18.91 4.74
CA THR A 246 35.73 18.26 5.43
C THR A 246 36.40 17.30 4.48
#